data_AF-A0A6J4Q3A0-F1
#
_entry.id   AF-A0A6J4Q3A0-F1
#
_cell.length_a   1.000
_cell.length_b   1.000
_cell.length_c   1.000
_cell.angle_alpha   90.00
_cell.angle_beta   90.00
_cell.angle_gamma   90.00
#
_symmetry.space_group_name_H-M   'P 1'
#
loop_
_entity.id
_entity.type
_entity.pdbx_description
1 polymer ?
#
loop_
_entity_poly.entity_id
_entity_poly.type
_entity_poly.pdbx_seq_one_letter_code
_entity_poly.pdbx_strand_id
1 'polypeptide(L)'
;MPSAREQREVLEAYAAREGHEIVASYEDLDAPGFLLYHRAGIKEAIANIKEQEDWEVLLVARPHCVSDTESAVHELVHKFSLYNNRLESPERGWEEFLEAMKAYRREMSRR
;
A
#
# COMPACT_ATOMS: atom_id res chain seq x y z
N MET A 1 4.79 -0.03 16.11
CA MET A 1 4.87 0.60 14.77
C MET A 1 5.98 1.64 14.78
N PRO A 2 6.76 1.79 13.69
CA PRO A 2 7.68 2.92 13.55
C PRO A 2 6.91 4.25 13.63
N SER A 3 7.55 5.29 14.16
CA SER A 3 7.00 6.64 14.18
C SER A 3 6.80 7.20 12.77
N ALA A 4 5.94 8.21 12.62
CA ALA A 4 5.72 8.86 11.32
C ALA A 4 7.02 9.39 10.70
N ARG A 5 7.93 9.92 11.53
CA ARG A 5 9.25 10.38 11.09
C ARG A 5 10.11 9.24 10.56
N GLU A 6 10.20 8.13 11.30
CA GLU A 6 10.97 6.95 10.85
C GLU A 6 10.38 6.34 9.58
N GLN A 7 9.05 6.31 9.44
CA GLN A 7 8.40 5.86 8.21
C GLN A 7 8.76 6.75 7.03
N ARG A 8 8.71 8.08 7.20
CA ARG A 8 9.10 9.04 6.16
C ARG A 8 10.56 8.86 5.74
N GLU A 9 11.49 8.79 6.68
CA GLU A 9 12.93 8.62 6.39
C GLU A 9 13.20 7.32 5.61
N VAL A 10 12.53 6.22 5.98
CA VAL A 10 12.63 4.94 5.27
C VAL A 10 12.06 5.03 3.86
N LEU A 11 10.92 5.70 3.69
CA LEU A 11 10.26 5.87 2.39
C LEU A 11 11.06 6.76 1.45
N GLU A 12 11.63 7.86 1.94
CA GLU A 12 12.51 8.74 1.16
C GLU A 12 13.77 8.01 0.69
N ALA A 13 14.41 7.24 1.58
CA ALA A 13 15.57 6.43 1.22
C ALA A 13 15.23 5.34 0.20
N TYR A 14 14.07 4.69 0.34
CA TYR A 14 13.60 3.69 -0.62
C TYR A 14 13.29 4.32 -1.97
N ALA A 15 12.54 5.42 -1.99
CA ALA A 15 12.20 6.14 -3.22
C ALA A 15 13.46 6.56 -3.98
N ALA A 16 14.43 7.17 -3.29
CA ALA A 16 15.70 7.58 -3.90
C ALA A 16 16.49 6.39 -4.48
N ARG A 17 16.46 5.23 -3.81
CA ARG A 17 17.18 4.03 -4.26
C ARG A 17 16.54 3.39 -5.49
N GLU A 18 15.22 3.32 -5.53
CA GLU A 18 14.47 2.71 -6.64
C GLU A 18 14.20 3.70 -7.79
N GLY A 19 14.58 4.97 -7.63
CA GLY A 19 14.41 6.01 -8.64
C GLY A 19 12.98 6.59 -8.71
N HIS A 20 12.21 6.46 -7.64
CA HIS A 20 10.87 7.03 -7.52
C HIS A 20 10.92 8.50 -7.11
N GLU A 21 10.04 9.31 -7.70
CA GLU A 21 9.75 10.68 -7.25
C GLU A 21 8.54 10.69 -6.31
N ILE A 22 8.67 11.30 -5.13
CA ILE A 22 7.56 11.44 -4.18
C ILE A 22 6.74 12.67 -4.56
N VAL A 23 5.58 12.45 -5.19
CA VAL A 23 4.67 13.53 -5.64
C VAL A 23 3.52 13.83 -4.68
N ALA A 24 3.22 12.89 -3.77
CA ALA A 24 2.16 13.03 -2.76
C ALA A 24 2.53 12.27 -1.49
N SER A 25 1.92 12.64 -0.36
CA SER A 25 2.08 11.95 0.92
C SER A 25 0.73 11.85 1.63
N TYR A 26 0.41 10.65 2.12
CA TYR A 26 -0.83 10.37 2.85
C TYR A 26 -0.49 9.95 4.28
N GLU A 27 -1.17 10.54 5.26
CA GLU A 27 -0.92 10.28 6.67
C GLU A 27 -2.19 9.83 7.40
N ASP A 28 -2.03 8.83 8.24
CA ASP A 28 -3.09 8.28 9.09
C ASP A 28 -2.55 8.09 10.50
N LEU A 29 -2.51 9.20 11.25
CA LEU A 29 -2.06 9.22 12.64
C LEU A 29 -3.16 8.59 13.52
N ASP A 30 -2.77 7.63 14.37
CA ASP A 30 -3.64 6.95 15.35
C ASP A 30 -4.84 6.16 14.79
N ALA A 31 -4.77 5.74 13.51
CA ALA A 31 -5.81 4.91 12.91
C ALA A 31 -5.53 3.41 13.12
N PRO A 32 -6.46 2.62 13.69
CA PRO A 32 -6.25 1.20 13.92
C PRO A 32 -6.07 0.40 12.61
N GLY A 33 -5.08 -0.49 12.57
CA GLY A 33 -4.70 -1.23 11.38
C GLY A 33 -5.75 -2.24 10.88
N PHE A 34 -6.75 -2.61 11.67
CA PHE A 34 -7.80 -3.55 11.25
C PHE A 34 -8.91 -2.92 10.38
N LEU A 35 -8.95 -1.58 10.26
CA LEU A 35 -9.98 -0.86 9.50
C LEU A 35 -9.39 -0.13 8.30
N LEU A 36 -8.91 -0.87 7.30
CA LEU A 36 -8.31 -0.31 6.08
C LEU A 36 -9.14 0.85 5.47
N TYR A 37 -10.46 0.66 5.35
CA TYR A 37 -11.38 1.66 4.79
C TYR A 37 -11.91 2.68 5.81
N HIS A 38 -11.29 2.83 6.98
CA HIS A 38 -11.56 3.95 7.89
C HIS A 38 -10.38 4.92 7.99
N ARG A 39 -9.26 4.58 7.37
CA ARG A 39 -8.05 5.39 7.28
C ARG A 39 -8.22 6.44 6.19
N ALA A 40 -8.16 7.71 6.58
CA ALA A 40 -8.41 8.85 5.71
C ALA A 40 -7.35 8.95 4.60
N GLY A 41 -6.07 8.77 4.94
CA GLY A 41 -4.98 8.78 3.97
C GLY A 41 -5.09 7.64 2.96
N ILE A 42 -5.39 6.42 3.41
CA ILE A 42 -5.64 5.29 2.50
C ILE A 42 -6.85 5.52 1.59
N LYS A 43 -7.94 6.12 2.11
CA LYS A 43 -9.09 6.48 1.28
C LYS A 43 -8.72 7.48 0.20
N GLU A 44 -7.93 8.48 0.55
CA GLU A 44 -7.46 9.51 -0.37
C GLU A 44 -6.57 8.90 -1.45
N ALA A 45 -5.61 8.05 -1.07
CA ALA A 45 -4.79 7.31 -2.03
C ALA A 45 -5.64 6.45 -2.98
N ILE A 46 -6.66 5.75 -2.46
CA ILE A 46 -7.59 4.95 -3.28
C ILE A 46 -8.45 5.84 -4.19
N ALA A 47 -8.84 7.04 -3.75
CA ALA A 47 -9.61 7.97 -4.57
C ALA A 47 -8.75 8.52 -5.72
N ASN A 48 -7.49 8.83 -5.45
CA ASN A 48 -6.56 9.36 -6.46
C ASN A 48 -6.29 8.36 -7.60
N ILE A 49 -6.08 7.08 -7.29
CA ILE A 49 -5.89 6.06 -8.35
C ILE A 49 -7.14 5.81 -9.21
N LYS A 50 -8.32 6.24 -8.75
CA LYS A 50 -9.58 6.05 -9.49
C LYS A 50 -9.92 7.22 -10.40
N GLU A 51 -9.60 8.43 -9.96
CA GLU A 51 -10.14 9.66 -10.53
C GLU A 51 -9.07 10.59 -11.11
N GLN A 52 -7.83 10.51 -10.61
CA GLN A 52 -6.78 11.50 -10.91
C GLN A 52 -5.55 10.87 -11.62
N GLU A 53 -5.26 9.58 -11.40
CA GLU A 53 -4.13 8.85 -12.03
C GLU A 53 -2.74 9.52 -11.87
N ASP A 54 -2.56 10.36 -10.84
CA ASP A 54 -1.37 11.22 -10.71
C ASP A 54 -0.06 10.49 -10.35
N TRP A 55 -0.10 9.20 -10.00
CA TRP A 55 1.08 8.45 -9.60
C TRP A 55 0.93 6.93 -9.81
N GLU A 56 2.04 6.25 -10.06
CA GLU A 56 2.03 4.82 -10.42
C GLU A 56 2.21 3.86 -9.24
N VAL A 57 2.89 4.30 -8.18
CA VAL A 57 3.29 3.44 -7.05
C VAL A 57 2.95 4.10 -5.71
N LEU A 58 2.22 3.37 -4.86
CA LEU A 58 2.09 3.73 -3.45
C LEU A 58 3.21 3.05 -2.67
N LEU A 59 4.06 3.86 -2.06
CA LEU A 59 5.11 3.40 -1.16
C LEU A 59 4.58 3.34 0.26
N VAL A 60 4.78 2.21 0.94
CA VAL A 60 4.46 2.04 2.36
C VAL A 60 5.68 1.55 3.13
N ALA A 61 5.92 2.11 4.32
CA ALA A 61 7.15 1.83 5.05
C ALA A 61 7.28 0.34 5.43
N ARG A 62 6.15 -0.32 5.71
CA ARG A 62 6.01 -1.78 5.92
C ARG A 62 4.62 -2.24 5.48
N PRO A 63 4.41 -3.52 5.12
CA PRO A 63 3.07 -4.07 4.85
C PRO A 63 2.07 -3.81 6.00
N HIS A 64 2.51 -3.94 7.26
CA HIS A 64 1.70 -3.65 8.45
C HIS A 64 1.32 -2.17 8.60
N CYS A 65 1.98 -1.25 7.88
CA CYS A 65 1.55 0.15 7.82
C CYS A 65 0.30 0.33 6.97
N VAL A 66 -0.15 -0.69 6.23
CA VAL A 66 -1.43 -0.72 5.50
C VAL A 66 -2.54 -1.26 6.40
N SER A 67 -2.36 -2.50 6.88
CA SER A 67 -3.31 -3.21 7.73
C SER A 67 -2.61 -4.25 8.59
N ASP A 68 -3.23 -4.58 9.74
CA ASP A 68 -2.78 -5.70 10.59
C ASP A 68 -3.16 -7.08 10.02
N THR A 69 -3.98 -7.12 8.97
CA THR A 69 -4.45 -8.36 8.34
C THR A 69 -3.99 -8.47 6.88
N GLU A 70 -3.41 -9.62 6.52
CA GLU A 70 -3.00 -9.91 5.14
C GLU A 70 -4.18 -9.88 4.16
N SER A 71 -5.39 -10.27 4.58
CA SER A 71 -6.58 -10.21 3.71
C SER A 71 -6.88 -8.79 3.25
N ALA A 72 -6.78 -7.80 4.14
CA ALA A 72 -6.98 -6.40 3.78
C ALA A 72 -5.83 -5.86 2.90
N VAL A 73 -4.59 -6.30 3.13
CA VAL A 73 -3.47 -6.00 2.22
C VAL A 73 -3.75 -6.57 0.83
N HIS A 74 -4.24 -7.81 0.72
CA HIS A 74 -4.62 -8.42 -0.56
C HIS A 74 -5.77 -7.67 -1.25
N GLU A 75 -6.77 -7.19 -0.50
CA GLU A 75 -7.83 -6.34 -1.06
C GLU A 75 -7.27 -5.03 -1.64
N LEU A 76 -6.34 -4.38 -0.93
CA LEU A 76 -5.70 -3.16 -1.41
C LEU A 76 -4.90 -3.43 -2.68
N VAL A 77 -4.03 -4.45 -2.67
CA VAL A 77 -3.21 -4.87 -3.82
C VAL A 77 -4.11 -5.20 -5.01
N HIS A 78 -5.21 -5.93 -4.78
CA HIS A 78 -6.16 -6.21 -5.84
C HIS A 78 -6.74 -4.92 -6.43
N LYS A 79 -7.16 -3.98 -5.59
CA LYS A 79 -7.71 -2.70 -6.06
C LYS A 79 -6.70 -1.94 -6.92
N PHE A 80 -5.46 -1.84 -6.47
CA PHE A 80 -4.38 -1.18 -7.21
C PHE A 80 -4.11 -1.84 -8.55
N SER A 81 -4.11 -3.19 -8.60
CA SER A 81 -3.93 -3.93 -9.84
C SER A 81 -5.01 -3.67 -10.90
N LEU A 82 -6.22 -3.25 -10.50
CA LEU A 82 -7.31 -2.93 -11.42
C LEU A 82 -7.08 -1.59 -12.15
N TYR A 83 -6.32 -0.68 -11.55
CA TYR A 83 -6.05 0.66 -12.06
C TYR A 83 -4.62 0.82 -12.59
N ASN A 84 -3.89 -0.29 -12.76
CA ASN A 84 -2.49 -0.31 -13.19
C ASN A 84 -1.52 0.41 -12.23
N ASN A 85 -1.90 0.56 -10.96
CA ASN A 85 -1.01 1.06 -9.90
C ASN A 85 -0.37 -0.12 -9.14
N ARG A 86 0.72 0.19 -8.44
CA ARG A 86 1.49 -0.76 -7.63
C ARG A 86 1.49 -0.35 -6.16
N LEU A 87 1.64 -1.35 -5.30
CA LEU A 87 2.00 -1.19 -3.89
C LEU A 87 3.42 -1.72 -3.71
N GLU A 88 4.30 -0.92 -3.14
CA GLU A 88 5.68 -1.32 -2.85
C GLU A 88 6.05 -0.95 -1.41
N SER A 89 6.94 -1.76 -0.83
CA SER A 89 7.54 -1.50 0.46
C SER A 89 9.00 -1.96 0.46
N PRO A 90 9.86 -1.38 1.30
CA PRO A 90 11.25 -1.83 1.42
C PRO A 90 11.42 -3.32 1.75
N GLU A 91 10.44 -3.90 2.45
CA GLU A 91 10.44 -5.30 2.89
C GLU A 91 9.79 -6.25 1.87
N ARG A 92 9.02 -5.70 0.91
CA ARG A 92 8.20 -6.49 -0.01
C ARG A 92 7.86 -5.69 -1.26
N GLY A 93 8.31 -6.17 -2.41
CA GLY A 93 8.06 -5.55 -3.72
C GLY A 93 6.68 -5.88 -4.29
N TRP A 94 6.33 -5.22 -5.40
CA TRP A 94 5.06 -5.39 -6.10
C TRP A 94 4.77 -6.85 -6.50
N GLU A 95 5.75 -7.55 -7.08
CA GLU A 95 5.57 -8.93 -7.54
C GLU A 95 5.21 -9.87 -6.39
N GLU A 96 5.85 -9.70 -5.23
CA GLU A 96 5.57 -10.49 -4.02
C GLU A 96 4.19 -10.18 -3.42
N PHE A 97 3.76 -8.92 -3.47
CA PHE A 97 2.40 -8.53 -3.08
C PHE A 97 1.36 -9.15 -4.02
N LEU A 98 1.60 -9.05 -5.33
CA LEU A 98 0.68 -9.50 -6.37
C LEU A 98 0.52 -11.02 -6.36
N GLU A 99 1.61 -11.77 -6.23
CA GLU A 99 1.55 -13.23 -6.17
C GLU A 99 0.83 -13.75 -4.93
N ALA A 100 1.04 -13.14 -3.76
CA ALA A 100 0.30 -13.54 -2.57
C ALA A 100 -1.19 -13.22 -2.68
N MET A 101 -1.55 -12.05 -3.23
CA MET A 101 -2.95 -11.70 -3.48
C MET A 101 -3.61 -12.71 -4.43
N LYS A 102 -2.93 -13.09 -5.52
CA LYS A 102 -3.43 -14.13 -6.45
C LYS A 102 -3.57 -15.49 -5.75
N ALA A 103 -2.59 -15.88 -4.93
CA ALA A 103 -2.64 -17.11 -4.15
C ALA A 103 -3.84 -17.12 -3.18
N TYR A 104 -4.04 -16.04 -2.44
CA TYR A 104 -5.18 -15.86 -1.54
C TYR A 104 -6.51 -15.99 -2.28
N ARG A 105 -6.67 -15.33 -3.44
CA ARG A 105 -7.90 -15.46 -4.26
C ARG A 105 -8.16 -16.88 -4.73
N ARG A 106 -7.12 -17.62 -5.13
CA ARG A 106 -7.24 -19.04 -5.52
C ARG A 106 -7.67 -19.92 -4.36
N GLU A 107 -7.21 -19.64 -3.15
CA GLU A 107 -7.65 -20.35 -1.95
C GLU A 107 -9.12 -20.06 -1.65
N MET A 108 -9.51 -18.78 -1.67
CA MET A 108 -10.89 -18.36 -1.40
C MET A 108 -11.89 -18.89 -2.43
N SER A 109 -11.50 -19.06 -3.70
CA SER A 109 -12.38 -19.65 -4.73
C SER A 109 -12.56 -21.16 -4.62
N ARG A 110 -11.75 -21.84 -3.80
CA ARG A 110 -11.83 -23.30 -3.56
C ARG A 110 -12.69 -23.64 -2.34
N ARG A 111 -13.06 -22.64 -1.54
CA ARG A 111 -13.94 -22.76 -0.37
C ARG A 111 -15.39 -22.52 -0.81
#